data_AF-A0A2V5UJU9-F1
#
_entry.id   AF-A0A2V5UJU9-F1
#
_cell.length_a   1.000
_cell.length_b   1.000
_cell.length_c   1.000
_cell.angle_alpha   90.00
_cell.angle_beta   90.00
_cell.angle_gamma   90.00
#
_symmetry.space_group_name_H-M   'P 1'
#
loop_
_entity.id
_entity.type
_entity.pdbx_description
1 polymer ?
#
loop_
_entity_poly.entity_id
_entity_poly.type
_entity_poly.pdbx_seq_one_letter_code
_entity_poly.pdbx_strand_id
1 'polypeptide(L)'
;GKVRMEMGRELARKFPVEADIVVPVPDSGNYAALGFAQELKIPYVHAFVRNHYIGRTFLQPSQLIRDFDVRVKLNLIKEMVAGKRVVVVDDSIVRGTTSRARVVNLREAGAKEVHMRVSCPPHRFACHYGIDFPDPEKLIA
;
A
#
# COMPACT_ATOMS: atom_id res chain seq x y z
N GLY A 1 0.60 13.61 -9.78
CA GLY A 1 -0.85 13.33 -9.89
C GLY A 1 -1.21 12.62 -11.17
N LYS A 2 -1.30 13.36 -12.30
CA LYS A 2 -1.79 12.85 -13.60
C LYS A 2 -1.14 11.54 -14.08
N VAL A 3 0.20 11.45 -14.05
CA VAL A 3 0.94 10.25 -14.50
C VAL A 3 0.63 9.03 -13.64
N ARG A 4 0.60 9.18 -12.31
CA ARG A 4 0.28 8.08 -11.39
C ARG A 4 -1.15 7.57 -11.58
N MET A 5 -2.08 8.47 -11.90
CA MET A 5 -3.45 8.08 -12.21
C MET A 5 -3.52 7.23 -13.48
N GLU A 6 -2.78 7.58 -14.52
CA GLU A 6 -2.72 6.75 -15.73
C GLU A 6 -2.04 5.40 -15.47
N MET A 7 -0.98 5.36 -14.66
CA MET A 7 -0.39 4.09 -14.19
C MET A 7 -1.43 3.21 -13.49
N GLY A 8 -2.31 3.79 -12.69
CA GLY A 8 -3.43 3.10 -12.05
C GLY A 8 -4.44 2.53 -13.05
N ARG A 9 -4.79 3.28 -14.10
CA ARG A 9 -5.69 2.83 -15.17
C ARG A 9 -5.08 1.68 -15.97
N GLU A 10 -3.82 1.81 -16.36
CA GLU A 10 -3.07 0.74 -17.03
C GLU A 10 -3.00 -0.53 -16.17
N LEU A 11 -2.78 -0.38 -14.86
CA LEU A 11 -2.77 -1.49 -13.92
C LEU A 11 -4.13 -2.20 -13.85
N ALA A 12 -5.22 -1.43 -13.85
CA ALA A 12 -6.59 -1.96 -13.88
C ALA A 12 -6.89 -2.71 -15.20
N ARG A 13 -6.48 -2.18 -16.34
CA ARG A 13 -6.65 -2.83 -17.66
C ARG A 13 -5.90 -4.16 -17.75
N LYS A 14 -4.66 -4.20 -17.25
CA LYS A 14 -3.80 -5.39 -17.31
C LYS A 14 -4.18 -6.46 -16.30
N PHE A 15 -4.60 -6.05 -15.10
CA PHE A 15 -4.86 -6.96 -13.99
C PHE A 15 -6.22 -6.65 -13.33
N PRO A 16 -7.32 -6.77 -14.09
CA PRO A 16 -8.66 -6.50 -13.58
C PRO A 16 -9.01 -7.46 -12.44
N VAL A 17 -9.90 -7.02 -11.56
CA VAL A 17 -10.41 -7.84 -10.47
C VAL A 17 -11.79 -7.36 -10.05
N GLU A 18 -12.66 -8.30 -9.71
CA GLU A 18 -13.94 -7.98 -9.07
C GLU A 18 -13.72 -7.77 -7.57
N ALA A 19 -14.02 -6.58 -7.09
CA ALA A 19 -13.91 -6.22 -5.70
C ALA A 19 -14.94 -5.17 -5.33
N ASP A 20 -15.18 -4.99 -4.03
CA ASP A 20 -16.23 -4.11 -3.54
C ASP A 20 -15.72 -2.69 -3.30
N ILE A 21 -14.42 -2.55 -2.97
CA ILE A 21 -13.76 -1.26 -2.74
C ILE A 21 -12.30 -1.26 -3.19
N VAL A 22 -11.81 -0.09 -3.59
CA VAL A 22 -10.39 0.21 -3.81
C VAL A 22 -9.91 1.14 -2.70
N VAL A 23 -8.85 0.73 -2.01
CA VAL A 23 -8.24 1.45 -0.89
C VAL A 23 -6.81 1.85 -1.27
N PRO A 24 -6.47 3.14 -1.20
CA PRO A 24 -5.09 3.58 -1.39
C PRO A 24 -4.24 3.29 -0.15
N VAL A 25 -2.95 3.06 -0.36
CA VAL A 25 -1.94 3.28 0.67
C VAL A 25 -1.56 4.77 0.68
N PRO A 26 -1.91 5.53 1.74
CA PRO A 26 -1.61 6.95 1.76
C PRO A 26 -0.12 7.22 2.09
N ASP A 27 0.50 8.25 1.51
CA ASP A 27 -0.06 9.20 0.51
C ASP A 27 0.37 8.88 -0.92
N SER A 28 1.36 8.01 -1.08
CA SER A 28 2.01 7.74 -2.36
C SER A 28 1.09 7.05 -3.37
N GLY A 29 0.24 6.13 -2.89
CA GLY A 29 -0.67 5.32 -3.69
C GLY A 29 -1.99 6.02 -4.06
N ASN A 30 -2.33 7.17 -3.47
CA ASN A 30 -3.64 7.83 -3.65
C ASN A 30 -4.05 8.02 -5.12
N TYR A 31 -3.17 8.58 -5.95
CA TYR A 31 -3.48 8.84 -7.36
C TYR A 31 -3.57 7.57 -8.20
N ALA A 32 -2.71 6.57 -7.94
CA ALA A 32 -2.75 5.30 -8.65
C ALA A 32 -4.03 4.52 -8.31
N ALA A 33 -4.39 4.50 -7.03
CA ALA A 33 -5.63 3.91 -6.55
C ALA A 33 -6.87 4.59 -7.15
N LEU A 34 -6.87 5.93 -7.24
CA LEU A 34 -7.95 6.67 -7.89
C LEU A 34 -8.09 6.30 -9.37
N GLY A 35 -6.98 6.20 -10.11
CA GLY A 35 -7.00 5.78 -11.51
C GLY A 35 -7.51 4.35 -11.69
N PHE A 36 -7.06 3.43 -10.84
CA PHE A 36 -7.50 2.03 -10.83
C PHE A 36 -9.00 1.91 -10.56
N ALA A 37 -9.50 2.63 -9.56
CA ALA A 37 -10.91 2.66 -9.17
C ALA A 37 -11.80 3.22 -10.29
N GLN A 38 -11.38 4.31 -10.94
CA GLN A 38 -12.10 4.91 -12.07
C GLN A 38 -12.21 3.97 -13.26
N GLU A 39 -11.12 3.27 -13.60
CA GLU A 39 -11.09 2.37 -14.76
C GLU A 39 -12.04 1.17 -14.57
N LEU A 40 -12.02 0.53 -13.40
CA LEU A 40 -12.89 -0.61 -13.11
C LEU A 40 -14.26 -0.23 -12.54
N LYS A 41 -14.51 1.08 -12.34
CA LYS A 41 -15.74 1.62 -11.73
C LYS A 41 -16.03 1.04 -10.34
N ILE A 42 -14.99 0.79 -9.56
CA ILE A 42 -15.08 0.30 -8.19
C ILE A 42 -15.01 1.51 -7.23
N PRO A 43 -15.83 1.56 -6.16
CA PRO A 43 -15.77 2.65 -5.19
C PRO A 43 -14.37 2.85 -4.60
N TYR A 44 -13.87 4.09 -4.68
CA TYR A 44 -12.62 4.51 -4.03
C TYR A 44 -12.90 4.94 -2.60
N VAL A 45 -12.24 4.30 -1.62
CA VAL A 45 -12.50 4.51 -0.18
C VAL A 45 -11.20 4.66 0.59
N HIS A 46 -11.12 5.66 1.45
CA HIS A 46 -10.04 5.78 2.43
C HIS A 46 -10.33 4.91 3.65
N ALA A 47 -9.73 3.72 3.71
CA ALA A 47 -9.74 2.87 4.90
C ALA A 47 -8.47 3.00 5.76
N PHE A 48 -7.34 3.40 5.15
CA PHE A 48 -6.14 3.76 5.87
C PHE A 48 -6.11 5.26 6.14
N VAL A 49 -5.87 5.64 7.39
CA VAL A 49 -5.67 7.02 7.83
C VAL A 49 -4.23 7.18 8.30
N ARG A 50 -3.52 8.12 7.67
CA ARG A 50 -2.17 8.47 8.07
C ARG A 50 -2.21 9.23 9.40
N ASN A 51 -1.43 8.78 10.37
CA ASN A 51 -1.23 9.54 11.59
C ASN A 51 -0.25 10.69 11.32
N HIS A 52 -0.75 11.93 11.41
CA HIS A 52 0.03 13.15 11.16
C HIS A 52 0.96 13.53 12.32
N TYR A 53 0.80 12.91 13.49
CA TYR A 53 1.55 13.24 14.70
C TYR A 53 2.75 12.32 14.95
N ILE A 54 2.99 11.33 14.08
CA ILE A 54 4.17 10.48 14.15
C ILE A 54 5.29 11.15 13.34
N GLY A 55 6.20 11.79 14.08
CA GLY A 55 7.46 12.28 13.56
C GLY A 55 8.51 11.19 13.37
N ARG A 56 9.69 11.56 12.86
CA ARG A 56 10.88 10.70 12.87
C ARG A 56 11.51 10.78 14.26
N THR A 57 11.31 9.79 15.11
CA THR A 57 12.07 9.64 16.35
C THR A 57 13.38 8.88 16.07
N PHE A 58 14.50 9.60 16.04
CA PHE A 58 15.84 9.03 15.81
C PHE A 58 16.33 8.13 16.98
N LEU A 59 15.75 8.29 18.17
CA LEU A 59 16.17 7.65 19.42
C LEU A 59 15.15 6.59 19.85
N GLN A 60 14.99 5.54 19.06
CA GLN A 60 14.06 4.45 19.36
C GLN A 60 14.87 3.15 19.56
N PRO A 61 15.17 2.75 20.81
CA PRO A 61 16.18 1.74 21.12
C PRO A 61 15.75 0.28 20.90
N SER A 62 14.46 -0.01 20.63
CA SER A 62 14.00 -1.40 20.50
C SER A 62 13.21 -1.67 19.22
N GLN A 63 13.42 -2.88 18.67
CA GLN A 63 12.75 -3.37 17.46
C GLN A 63 11.22 -3.50 17.66
N LEU A 64 10.78 -3.82 18.88
CA LEU A 64 9.37 -3.88 19.28
C LEU A 64 8.63 -2.55 19.08
N ILE A 65 9.27 -1.42 19.44
CA ILE A 65 8.63 -0.11 19.30
C ILE A 65 8.67 0.35 17.84
N ARG A 66 9.65 -0.08 17.02
CA ARG A 66 9.62 0.13 15.56
C ARG A 66 8.45 -0.57 14.89
N ASP A 67 8.17 -1.82 15.26
CA ASP A 67 7.02 -2.57 14.74
C ASP A 67 5.69 -1.99 15.22
N PHE A 68 5.69 -1.37 16.41
CA PHE A 68 4.57 -0.58 16.90
C PHE A 68 4.40 0.70 16.08
N ASP A 69 5.45 1.49 15.87
CA ASP A 69 5.44 2.72 15.07
C ASP A 69 4.95 2.49 13.64
N VAL A 70 5.29 1.35 13.01
CA VAL A 70 4.74 0.97 11.69
C VAL A 70 3.22 0.79 11.75
N ARG A 71 2.69 0.20 12.83
CA ARG A 71 1.24 0.07 13.05
C ARG A 71 0.58 1.41 13.36
N VAL A 72 1.21 2.28 14.15
CA VAL A 72 0.61 3.58 14.51
C VAL A 72 0.67 4.58 13.35
N LYS A 73 1.60 4.41 12.38
CA LYS A 73 1.71 5.28 11.19
C LYS A 73 0.45 5.27 10.32
N LEU A 74 -0.19 4.12 10.18
CA LEU A 74 -1.37 3.93 9.35
C LEU A 74 -2.45 3.21 10.16
N ASN A 75 -3.46 3.95 10.59
CA ASN A 75 -4.62 3.40 11.27
C ASN A 75 -5.61 2.85 10.23
N LEU A 76 -6.13 1.65 10.46
CA LEU A 76 -7.14 1.02 9.61
C LEU A 76 -8.53 1.19 10.24
N ILE A 77 -9.47 1.72 9.46
CA ILE A 77 -10.89 1.81 9.83
C ILE A 77 -11.55 0.46 9.48
N LYS A 78 -11.78 -0.39 10.49
CA LYS A 78 -12.24 -1.78 10.30
C LYS A 78 -13.60 -1.85 9.62
N GLU A 79 -14.50 -0.94 9.99
CA GLU A 79 -15.87 -0.84 9.49
C GLU A 79 -15.92 -0.61 7.97
N MET A 80 -14.85 -0.02 7.41
CA MET A 80 -14.79 0.24 5.97
C MET A 80 -14.47 -1.02 5.17
N VAL A 81 -13.79 -2.00 5.76
CA VAL A 81 -13.23 -3.18 5.07
C VAL A 81 -13.88 -4.51 5.48
N ALA A 82 -14.51 -4.58 6.65
CA ALA A 82 -15.13 -5.79 7.17
C ALA A 82 -16.16 -6.38 6.19
N GLY A 83 -16.04 -7.67 5.89
CA GLY A 83 -16.92 -8.42 4.99
C GLY A 83 -16.70 -8.15 3.49
N LYS A 84 -15.80 -7.23 3.11
CA LYS A 84 -15.62 -6.79 1.72
C LYS A 84 -14.42 -7.43 1.04
N ARG A 85 -14.47 -7.55 -0.28
CA ARG A 85 -13.33 -7.80 -1.17
C ARG A 85 -12.62 -6.48 -1.41
N VAL A 86 -11.38 -6.36 -0.94
CA VAL A 86 -10.65 -5.09 -0.91
C VAL A 86 -9.48 -5.13 -1.89
N VAL A 87 -9.41 -4.16 -2.80
CA VAL A 87 -8.18 -3.90 -3.57
C VAL A 87 -7.34 -2.89 -2.82
N VAL A 88 -6.10 -3.21 -2.53
CA VAL A 88 -5.14 -2.28 -1.92
C VAL A 88 -4.13 -1.88 -2.97
N VAL A 89 -4.04 -0.59 -3.26
CA VAL A 89 -3.12 -0.06 -4.27
C VAL A 89 -1.98 0.70 -3.59
N ASP A 90 -0.75 0.28 -3.88
CA ASP A 90 0.48 0.88 -3.39
C ASP A 90 1.38 1.33 -4.54
N ASP A 91 2.30 2.27 -4.28
CA ASP A 91 3.18 2.78 -5.33
C ASP A 91 4.35 1.85 -5.61
N SER A 92 4.93 1.23 -4.57
CA SER A 92 6.06 0.32 -4.71
C SER A 92 6.17 -0.74 -3.62
N ILE A 93 6.89 -1.83 -3.92
CA ILE A 93 7.31 -2.83 -2.93
C ILE A 93 8.82 -2.98 -3.04
N VAL A 94 9.52 -2.70 -1.94
CA VAL A 94 10.99 -2.85 -1.84
C VAL A 94 11.33 -4.10 -1.03
N ARG A 95 11.14 -4.05 0.30
CA ARG A 95 11.42 -5.18 1.20
C ARG A 95 10.22 -6.09 1.48
N GLY A 96 9.02 -5.67 1.07
CA GLY A 96 7.76 -6.42 1.27
C GLY A 96 7.21 -6.48 2.70
N THR A 97 7.96 -6.11 3.73
CA THR A 97 7.53 -6.19 5.14
C THR A 97 6.28 -5.36 5.42
N THR A 98 6.22 -4.13 4.93
CA THR A 98 5.07 -3.22 5.07
C THR A 98 3.85 -3.73 4.33
N SER A 99 4.03 -4.19 3.09
CA SER A 99 2.97 -4.77 2.26
C SER A 99 2.36 -6.01 2.94
N ARG A 100 3.21 -6.91 3.46
CA ARG A 100 2.77 -8.09 4.22
C ARG A 100 1.97 -7.71 5.45
N ALA A 101 2.47 -6.76 6.26
CA ALA A 101 1.77 -6.30 7.45
C ALA A 101 0.39 -5.71 7.13
N ARG A 102 0.25 -4.95 6.03
CA ARG A 102 -1.04 -4.39 5.60
C ARG A 102 -2.03 -5.48 5.20
N VAL A 103 -1.59 -6.48 4.44
CA VAL A 103 -2.46 -7.61 4.04
C VAL A 103 -2.94 -8.37 5.28
N VAL A 104 -2.05 -8.62 6.25
CA VAL A 104 -2.41 -9.27 7.52
C VAL A 104 -3.45 -8.42 8.28
N ASN A 105 -3.18 -7.13 8.48
CA ASN A 105 -4.09 -6.22 9.20
C ASN A 105 -5.48 -6.14 8.56
N LEU A 106 -5.57 -6.15 7.22
CA LEU A 106 -6.86 -6.13 6.52
C LEU A 106 -7.64 -7.42 6.71
N ARG A 107 -6.96 -8.57 6.66
CA ARG A 107 -7.60 -9.87 6.96
C ARG A 107 -8.07 -9.95 8.40
N GLU A 108 -7.25 -9.50 9.35
CA GLU A 108 -7.61 -9.42 10.78
C GLU A 108 -8.76 -8.44 11.04
N ALA A 109 -8.88 -7.39 10.22
CA ALA A 109 -10.01 -6.46 10.25
C ALA A 109 -11.29 -7.03 9.61
N GLY A 110 -11.25 -8.26 9.09
CA GLY A 110 -12.42 -8.97 8.56
C GLY A 110 -12.64 -8.78 7.06
N ALA A 111 -11.65 -8.31 6.29
CA ALA A 111 -11.76 -8.31 4.82
C ALA A 111 -11.92 -9.74 4.28
N LYS A 112 -12.90 -9.95 3.42
CA LYS A 112 -13.20 -11.26 2.80
C LYS A 112 -12.08 -11.69 1.85
N GLU A 113 -11.59 -10.74 1.06
CA GLU A 113 -10.48 -10.93 0.13
C GLU A 113 -9.60 -9.68 0.15
N VAL A 114 -8.29 -9.87 -0.08
CA VAL A 114 -7.34 -8.77 -0.17
C VAL A 114 -6.53 -8.93 -1.46
N HIS A 115 -6.75 -8.01 -2.39
CA HIS A 115 -6.11 -7.96 -3.70
C HIS A 115 -5.06 -6.84 -3.70
N MET A 116 -3.79 -7.19 -3.56
CA MET A 116 -2.73 -6.19 -3.63
C MET A 116 -2.41 -5.83 -5.09
N ARG A 117 -2.24 -4.54 -5.36
CA ARG A 117 -1.90 -3.97 -6.66
C ARG A 117 -0.80 -2.94 -6.47
N VAL A 118 0.22 -2.97 -7.33
CA VAL A 118 1.40 -2.10 -7.23
C VAL A 118 1.58 -1.39 -8.54
N SER A 119 1.65 -0.06 -8.52
CA SER A 119 1.75 0.75 -9.74
C SER A 119 3.16 0.86 -10.32
N CYS A 120 4.14 0.13 -9.76
CA CYS A 120 5.50 0.06 -10.27
C CYS A 120 5.88 -1.39 -10.64
N PRO A 121 6.83 -1.57 -11.58
CA PRO A 121 7.49 -2.85 -11.79
C PRO A 121 8.24 -3.32 -10.54
N PRO A 122 8.51 -4.62 -10.40
CA PRO A 122 9.23 -5.16 -9.25
C PRO A 122 10.67 -4.59 -9.16
N HIS A 123 11.08 -4.15 -7.97
CA HIS A 123 12.44 -3.67 -7.73
C HIS A 123 13.39 -4.84 -7.47
N ARG A 124 14.23 -5.15 -8.46
CA ARG A 124 15.18 -6.29 -8.42
C ARG A 124 16.64 -5.91 -8.21
N PHE A 125 16.98 -4.64 -8.41
CA PHE A 125 18.35 -4.16 -8.39
C PHE A 125 18.46 -2.89 -7.56
N ALA A 126 19.62 -2.70 -6.92
CA ALA A 126 19.93 -1.46 -6.21
C ALA A 126 20.16 -0.32 -7.21
N CYS A 127 19.92 0.91 -6.75
CA CYS A 127 20.21 2.11 -7.54
C CYS A 127 21.64 2.58 -7.28
N HIS A 128 22.48 2.61 -8.31
CA HIS A 128 23.86 3.13 -8.21
C HIS A 128 23.97 4.64 -8.46
N TYR A 129 22.85 5.30 -8.72
CA TYR A 129 22.78 6.72 -9.09
C TYR A 129 22.28 7.63 -7.94
N GLY A 130 22.41 7.17 -6.68
CA GLY A 130 22.20 8.02 -5.50
C GLY A 130 20.82 7.97 -4.84
N ILE A 131 19.93 7.06 -5.26
CA ILE A 131 18.70 6.77 -4.51
C ILE A 131 19.00 5.71 -3.47
N ASP A 132 18.67 5.98 -2.20
CA ASP A 132 18.82 5.04 -1.09
C ASP A 132 17.95 3.80 -1.32
N PHE A 133 18.58 2.72 -1.78
CA PHE A 133 18.00 1.39 -1.89
C PHE A 133 18.69 0.45 -0.90
N PRO A 134 17.95 -0.46 -0.26
CA PRO A 134 18.58 -1.49 0.54
C PRO A 134 19.45 -2.40 -0.33
N ASP A 135 20.33 -3.17 0.32
CA ASP A 135 21.14 -4.20 -0.34
C ASP A 135 20.28 -5.07 -1.26
N PRO A 136 20.77 -5.46 -2.45
CA PRO A 136 20.02 -6.28 -3.40
C PRO A 136 19.41 -7.54 -2.78
N GLU A 137 20.11 -8.17 -1.83
CA GLU A 137 19.65 -9.36 -1.09
C GLU A 137 18.40 -9.13 -0.23
N LYS A 138 18.08 -7.87 0.08
CA LYS A 138 16.91 -7.46 0.88
C LYS A 138 15.73 -7.02 0.00
N LEU A 139 15.87 -7.08 -1.32
CA LEU A 139 14.79 -6.86 -2.27
C LEU A 139 13.98 -8.16 -2.41
N ILE A 140 12.66 -8.05 -2.40
CA ILE A 140 11.78 -9.23 -2.38
C ILE A 140 11.56 -9.88 -3.77
N ALA A 141 11.96 -9.21 -4.85
CA ALA A 141 11.49 -9.46 -6.21
C ALA A 141 12.52 -10.06 -7.17
#